data_AF-A0A959RXL8-F1
#
_entry.id   AF-A0A959RXL8-F1
#
_cell.length_a   1.000
_cell.length_b   1.000
_cell.length_c   1.000
_cell.angle_alpha   90.00
_cell.angle_beta   90.00
_cell.angle_gamma   90.00
#
_symmetry.space_group_name_H-M   'P 1'
#
loop_
_entity.id
_entity.type
_entity.pdbx_description
1 polymer ?
#
loop_
_entity_poly.entity_id
_entity_poly.type
_entity_poly.pdbx_seq_one_letter_code
_entity_poly.pdbx_strand_id
1 'polypeptide(L)' 'MKEQSRNITVNRKARHDYTILQTLEAGIVLVGTEVKSCRDHKASLVESYAKIDSNGEVWLIG' A
#
# COMPACT_ATOMS: atom_id res chain seq x y z
N MET A 1 21.19 -7.54 -14.70
CA MET A 1 19.97 -8.32 -14.39
C MET A 1 18.95 -7.36 -13.81
N LYS A 2 17.82 -7.11 -14.49
CA LYS A 2 16.73 -6.29 -13.91
C LYS A 2 16.05 -7.12 -12.82
N GLU A 3 16.06 -6.66 -11.58
CA GLU A 3 15.20 -7.23 -10.54
C GLU A 3 13.76 -7.16 -11.03
N GLN A 4 13.10 -8.32 -11.12
CA GLN A 4 11.66 -8.36 -11.27
C GLN A 4 11.08 -7.90 -9.94
N SER A 5 10.73 -6.62 -9.83
CA SER A 5 9.97 -6.08 -8.70
C SER A 5 8.59 -6.72 -8.70
N ARG A 6 8.47 -7.90 -8.09
CA ARG A 6 7.20 -8.56 -7.86
C ARG A 6 6.47 -7.74 -6.79
N ASN A 7 5.29 -7.23 -7.12
CA ASN A 7 4.47 -6.48 -6.17
C ASN A 7 4.26 -7.33 -4.91
N ILE A 8 4.69 -6.81 -3.75
CA ILE A 8 4.58 -7.49 -2.45
C ILE A 8 3.12 -7.81 -2.16
N THR A 9 2.26 -6.80 -2.30
CA THR A 9 0.81 -6.88 -2.05
C THR A 9 0.07 -6.02 -3.07
N VAL A 10 -1.10 -6.48 -3.50
CA VAL A 10 -2.02 -5.71 -4.35
C VAL A 10 -3.43 -5.82 -3.80
N ASN A 11 -4.12 -4.69 -3.60
CA ASN A 11 -5.54 -4.71 -3.30
C ASN A 11 -6.33 -4.96 -4.60
N ARG A 12 -6.68 -6.22 -4.86
CA ARG A 12 -7.48 -6.60 -6.04
C ARG A 12 -8.94 -6.18 -5.90
N LYS A 13 -9.46 -6.15 -4.66
CA LYS A 13 -10.85 -5.74 -4.36
C LYS A 13 -11.09 -4.27 -4.74
N ALA A 14 -10.14 -3.39 -4.44
CA ALA A 14 -10.22 -1.98 -4.84
C ALA A 14 -10.37 -1.77 -6.37
N ARG A 15 -9.78 -2.65 -7.20
CA ARG A 15 -9.91 -2.59 -8.66
C ARG A 15 -11.25 -3.11 -9.19
N HIS A 16 -11.94 -3.94 -8.40
CA HIS A 16 -13.28 -4.42 -8.74
C HIS A 16 -14.35 -3.45 -8.25
N ASP A 17 -14.19 -2.93 -7.04
CA ASP A 17 -15.21 -2.12 -6.36
C ASP A 17 -15.18 -0.65 -6.82
N TYR A 18 -14.02 -0.16 -7.30
CA TYR A 18 -13.83 1.24 -7.68
C TYR A 18 -13.21 1.38 -9.07
N THR A 19 -13.55 2.49 -9.74
CA THR A 19 -12.85 2.92 -10.96
C THR A 19 -11.68 3.80 -10.57
N ILE A 20 -10.46 3.42 -10.96
CA ILE A 20 -9.25 4.19 -10.70
C ILE A 20 -9.14 5.31 -11.74
N LEU A 21 -9.27 6.56 -11.31
CA LEU A 21 -9.11 7.73 -12.18
C LEU A 21 -7.64 8.13 -12.35
N GLN A 22 -6.87 8.01 -11.27
CA GLN A 22 -5.45 8.38 -11.23
C GLN A 22 -4.70 7.47 -10.26
N THR A 23 -3.45 7.14 -10.59
CA THR A 23 -2.53 6.43 -9.70
C THR A 23 -1.38 7.36 -9.34
N LEU A 24 -1.03 7.40 -8.05
CA LEU A 24 0.06 8.19 -7.50
C LEU A 24 1.09 7.25 -6.90
N GLU A 25 2.37 7.64 -6.97
CA GLU A 25 3.46 6.95 -6.30
C GLU A 25 3.75 7.62 -4.97
N ALA A 26 3.87 6.82 -3.90
CA ALA A 26 4.15 7.30 -2.55
C ALA A 26 5.09 6.32 -1.84
N GLY A 27 5.88 6.85 -0.91
CA GLY A 27 6.69 6.05 0.02
C GLY A 27 5.97 5.90 1.36
N ILE A 28 5.91 4.69 1.90
CA ILE A 28 5.40 4.42 3.24
C ILE A 28 6.58 4.23 4.18
N VAL A 29 6.61 4.97 5.29
CA VAL A 29 7.59 4.76 6.35
C VAL A 29 7.13 3.57 7.19
N LEU A 30 7.91 2.50 7.18
CA LEU A 30 7.63 1.28 7.93
C LEU A 30 8.62 1.12 9.09
N VAL A 31 8.15 0.55 10.19
CA VAL A 31 8.99 0.13 11.32
C VAL A 31 9.38 -1.35 11.19
N GLY A 32 10.48 -1.75 11.83
CA GLY A 32 11.23 -2.97 11.49
C GLY A 32 10.42 -4.29 11.46
N THR A 33 9.34 -4.42 12.23
CA THR A 33 8.44 -5.59 12.19
C THR A 33 7.58 -5.62 10.92
N GLU A 34 7.10 -4.48 10.44
CA GLU A 34 6.28 -4.34 9.24
C GLU A 34 7.09 -4.67 7.98
N VAL A 35 8.36 -4.25 7.96
CA VAL A 35 9.30 -4.59 6.88
C VAL A 35 9.43 -6.11 6.72
N LYS A 36 9.48 -6.85 7.84
CA LYS A 36 9.51 -8.33 7.81
C LYS A 36 8.21 -8.90 7.24
N SER A 37 7.06 -8.41 7.69
CA SER A 37 5.75 -8.85 7.20
C SER A 37 5.55 -8.59 5.70
N CYS A 38 6.03 -7.46 5.19
CA CYS A 38 6.04 -7.16 3.75
C CYS A 38 6.94 -8.14 2.98
N ARG A 39 8.15 -8.41 3.46
CA ARG A 39 9.05 -9.38 2.80
C ARG A 39 8.46 -10.80 2.77
N ASP A 40 7.77 -11.19 3.83
CA ASP A 40 7.07 -12.47 3.94
C ASP A 40 5.77 -12.56 3.11
N HIS A 41 5.39 -11.51 2.37
CA HIS A 41 4.12 -11.41 1.63
C HIS A 41 2.87 -11.58 2.53
N LYS A 42 2.99 -11.23 3.81
CA LYS A 42 1.89 -11.29 4.79
C LYS A 42 1.15 -9.96 4.96
N ALA A 43 1.60 -8.91 4.27
CA ALA A 43 0.93 -7.61 4.28
C ALA A 43 -0.38 -7.69 3.47
N SER A 44 -1.49 -7.22 4.05
CA SER A 44 -2.77 -7.09 3.36
C SER A 44 -3.15 -5.61 3.28
N LEU A 45 -3.65 -5.19 2.11
CA LEU A 45 -4.22 -3.86 1.87
C LEU A 45 -5.73 -3.96 1.62
N VAL A 46 -6.35 -5.07 2.03
CA VAL A 46 -7.79 -5.24 1.92
C VAL A 46 -8.45 -4.35 2.97
N GLU A 47 -9.50 -3.62 2.57
CA GLU A 47 -10.23 -2.69 3.45
C GLU A 47 -9.41 -1.50 3.99
N SER A 48 -8.18 -1.31 3.49
CA SER A 48 -7.36 -0.15 3.82
C SER A 48 -7.70 1.07 2.96
N TYR A 49 -7.58 2.27 3.51
CA TYR A 49 -7.75 3.56 2.81
C TYR A 49 -6.67 4.57 3.21
N ALA A 50 -6.43 5.55 2.34
CA ALA A 50 -5.56 6.68 2.64
C ALA A 50 -6.38 7.80 3.29
N LYS A 51 -5.90 8.35 4.40
CA LYS A 51 -6.47 9.51 5.09
C LYS A 51 -5.47 10.65 5.07
N ILE A 52 -5.93 11.83 4.67
CA ILE A 52 -5.16 13.06 4.79
C ILE A 52 -5.54 13.72 6.11
N ASP A 53 -4.55 14.05 6.94
CA ASP A 53 -4.79 14.76 8.19
C ASP A 53 -4.85 16.29 7.99
N SER A 54 -5.14 17.02 9.07
CA SER A 54 -5.21 18.49 9.05
C SER A 54 -3.85 19.17 8.78
N ASN A 55 -2.74 18.44 8.90
CA ASN A 55 -1.38 18.93 8.65
C ASN A 55 -0.92 18.64 7.22
N GLY A 56 -1.72 17.91 6.42
CA GLY A 56 -1.40 17.53 5.05
C GLY A 56 -0.62 16.22 4.93
N GLU A 57 -0.49 15.44 6.00
CA GLU A 57 0.18 14.15 5.97
C GLU A 57 -0.78 13.05 5.50
N VAL A 58 -0.25 12.09 4.74
CA VAL A 58 -1.00 10.95 4.22
C VAL A 58 -0.74 9.73 5.09
N TRP A 59 -1.80 9.21 5.68
CA TRP A 59 -1.79 8.02 6.52
C TRP A 59 -2.50 6.87 5.83
N LEU A 60 -1.85 5.71 5.75
CA LEU A 60 -2.50 4.46 5.35
C LEU A 60 -3.17 3.85 6.58
N ILE A 61 -4.49 3.72 6.55
CA ILE A 61 -5.29 3.14 7.63
C ILE A 61 -5.87 1.81 7.12
N GLY A 62 -5.67 0.72 7.86
CA GLY A 62 -6.15 -0.62 7.53
C GLY A 62 -5.72 -1.65 8.56
#